data_AF-A0A6B3CP06-F1
#
_entry.id   AF-A0A6B3CP06-F1
#
_cell.length_a   1.000
_cell.length_b   1.000
_cell.length_c   1.000
_cell.angle_alpha   90.00
_cell.angle_beta   90.00
_cell.angle_gamma   90.00
#
_symmetry.space_group_name_H-M   'P 1'
#
loop_
_entity.id
_entity.type
_entity.pdbx_description
1 polymer ?
#
loop_
_entity_poly.entity_id
_entity_poly.type
_entity_poly.pdbx_seq_one_letter_code
_entity_poly.pdbx_strand_id
1 'polypeptide(L)'
;YGVREKDFNPELWKRAVIDGKLYALPLDIHVQLCFYRKDVLRKAGLLGGDGRLVPVTSTDEWFDVLKEAKKATGKGLQTLGLHVNDLNVQWWMFVAFYTQLGGTWFDAANTGVTFDTAKATEVLEFLRRHVTDGYSVAGAADAEQFVNGAPFTWEGNWSVPVFDTAKLDYGATPLPPVFGRRATH
;
A
#
# COMPACT_ATOMS: atom_id res chain seq x y z
N TYR A 1 -29.39 -3.70 -24.37
CA TYR A 1 -27.94 -3.60 -24.59
C TYR A 1 -27.49 -2.23 -24.16
N GLY A 2 -26.36 -2.14 -23.46
CA GLY A 2 -25.87 -0.88 -22.90
C GLY A 2 -25.48 -1.02 -21.43
N VAL A 3 -24.66 -0.08 -20.99
CA VAL A 3 -24.13 0.03 -19.63
C VAL A 3 -25.11 0.90 -18.83
N ARG A 4 -25.54 0.46 -17.64
CA ARG A 4 -26.53 1.13 -16.78
C ARG A 4 -25.93 1.40 -15.39
N GLU A 5 -26.51 2.34 -14.64
CA GLU A 5 -26.08 2.67 -13.27
C GLU A 5 -25.91 1.43 -12.37
N LYS A 6 -26.88 0.51 -12.38
CA LYS A 6 -26.85 -0.73 -11.58
C LYS A 6 -25.72 -1.70 -11.94
N ASP A 7 -25.05 -1.46 -13.07
CA ASP A 7 -23.92 -2.26 -13.52
C ASP A 7 -22.59 -1.73 -12.90
N PHE A 8 -22.62 -0.65 -12.09
CA PHE A 8 -21.46 -0.05 -11.40
C PHE A 8 -21.57 -0.07 -9.87
N ASN A 9 -20.42 0.11 -9.21
CA ASN A 9 -20.40 0.42 -7.78
C ASN A 9 -21.13 1.75 -7.52
N PRO A 10 -22.11 1.78 -6.60
CA PRO A 10 -22.95 2.95 -6.38
C PRO A 10 -22.16 4.17 -5.86
N GLU A 11 -21.09 3.95 -5.10
CA GLU A 11 -20.25 5.04 -4.60
C GLU A 11 -19.42 5.67 -5.72
N LEU A 12 -18.85 4.86 -6.61
CA LEU A 12 -18.09 5.35 -7.76
C LEU A 12 -18.97 6.04 -8.79
N TRP A 13 -20.20 5.52 -9.00
CA TRP A 13 -21.19 6.18 -9.84
C TRP A 13 -21.53 7.59 -9.32
N LYS A 14 -21.82 7.71 -8.02
CA LYS A 14 -22.11 9.01 -7.38
C LYS A 14 -20.99 10.03 -7.59
N ARG A 15 -19.73 9.61 -7.49
CA ARG A 15 -18.56 10.50 -7.72
C ARG A 15 -18.48 11.02 -9.15
N ALA A 16 -19.06 10.32 -10.11
CA ALA A 16 -19.12 10.75 -11.50
C ALA A 16 -20.33 11.65 -11.83
N VAL A 17 -21.23 11.88 -10.86
CA VAL A 17 -22.41 12.75 -11.01
C VAL A 17 -22.12 14.12 -10.39
N ILE A 18 -22.24 15.17 -11.18
CA ILE A 18 -22.11 16.58 -10.74
C ILE A 18 -23.42 17.28 -11.13
N ASP A 19 -24.06 17.95 -10.17
CA ASP A 19 -25.33 18.66 -10.34
C ASP A 19 -26.42 17.81 -11.04
N GLY A 20 -26.49 16.52 -10.66
CA GLY A 20 -27.46 15.56 -11.19
C GLY A 20 -27.15 15.03 -12.60
N LYS A 21 -26.01 15.42 -13.20
CA LYS A 21 -25.57 14.95 -14.52
C LYS A 21 -24.36 14.04 -14.41
N LEU A 22 -24.39 12.92 -15.13
CA LEU A 22 -23.27 11.98 -15.24
C LEU A 22 -22.21 12.52 -16.19
N TYR A 23 -20.95 12.62 -15.73
CA TYR A 23 -19.81 13.12 -16.51
C TYR A 23 -18.78 12.04 -16.85
N ALA A 24 -18.75 10.93 -16.12
CA ALA A 24 -17.79 9.86 -16.32
C ALA A 24 -18.41 8.47 -16.03
N LEU A 25 -17.77 7.42 -16.53
CA LEU A 25 -18.08 6.05 -16.16
C LEU A 25 -16.84 5.45 -15.46
N PRO A 26 -16.98 4.83 -14.27
CA PRO A 26 -15.86 4.18 -13.60
C PRO A 26 -15.32 3.03 -14.48
N LEU A 27 -14.07 3.15 -14.96
CA LEU A 27 -13.46 2.13 -15.82
C LEU A 27 -12.84 0.99 -15.00
N ASP A 28 -12.07 1.36 -13.98
CA ASP A 28 -11.35 0.45 -13.09
C ASP A 28 -11.27 1.00 -11.67
N ILE A 29 -10.82 0.13 -10.75
CA ILE A 29 -10.65 0.45 -9.33
C ILE A 29 -9.25 0.05 -8.93
N HIS A 30 -8.55 1.01 -8.33
CA HIS A 30 -7.21 0.80 -7.81
C HIS A 30 -7.24 0.81 -6.29
N VAL A 31 -6.62 -0.21 -5.70
CA VAL A 31 -6.41 -0.31 -4.25
C VAL A 31 -4.94 -0.53 -3.97
N GLN A 32 -4.40 0.20 -3.00
CA GLN A 32 -3.05 -0.01 -2.50
C GLN A 32 -3.01 -1.14 -1.47
N LEU A 33 -2.09 -2.08 -1.67
CA LEU A 33 -1.99 -3.30 -0.87
C LEU A 33 -0.54 -3.51 -0.43
N CYS A 34 -0.38 -4.29 0.64
CA CYS A 34 0.90 -4.91 0.98
C CYS A 34 0.91 -6.34 0.42
N PHE A 35 1.70 -6.53 -0.63
CA PHE A 35 2.00 -7.85 -1.17
C PHE A 35 3.22 -8.43 -0.45
N TYR A 36 3.18 -9.74 -0.22
CA TYR A 36 4.24 -10.43 0.49
C TYR A 36 4.54 -11.82 -0.08
N ARG A 37 5.82 -12.20 -0.11
CA ARG A 37 6.30 -13.51 -0.59
C ARG A 37 6.20 -14.55 0.51
N LYS A 38 5.26 -15.48 0.40
CA LYS A 38 5.02 -16.52 1.41
C LYS A 38 6.24 -17.44 1.57
N ASP A 39 6.89 -17.79 0.47
CA ASP A 39 8.10 -18.62 0.47
C ASP A 39 9.28 -17.95 1.19
N VAL A 40 9.40 -16.62 1.11
CA VAL A 40 10.43 -15.84 1.81
C VAL A 40 10.05 -15.69 3.30
N LEU A 41 8.82 -15.26 3.58
CA LEU A 41 8.34 -15.01 4.94
C LEU A 41 8.27 -16.29 5.79
N ARG A 42 8.04 -17.45 5.17
CA ARG A 42 8.09 -18.74 5.87
C ARG A 42 9.48 -19.03 6.43
N LYS A 43 10.55 -18.66 5.71
CA LYS A 43 11.94 -18.81 6.17
C LYS A 43 12.26 -17.83 7.30
N ALA A 44 11.62 -16.66 7.29
CA ALA A 44 11.76 -15.63 8.32
C ALA A 44 10.86 -15.85 9.55
N GLY A 45 9.99 -16.88 9.55
CA GLY A 45 9.03 -17.11 10.65
C GLY A 45 7.92 -16.06 10.74
N LEU A 46 7.63 -15.36 9.64
CA LEU A 46 6.68 -14.23 9.57
C LEU A 46 5.28 -14.62 9.09
N LEU A 47 5.00 -15.93 8.95
CA LEU A 47 3.67 -16.43 8.64
C LEU A 47 3.02 -17.02 9.90
N GLY A 48 1.78 -16.63 10.17
CA GLY A 48 0.94 -17.24 11.19
C GLY A 48 0.48 -18.66 10.82
N GLY A 49 -0.23 -19.32 11.74
CA GLY A 49 -0.73 -20.69 11.54
C GLY A 49 -1.72 -20.85 10.39
N ASP A 50 -2.33 -19.76 9.92
CA ASP A 50 -3.21 -19.71 8.75
C ASP A 50 -2.47 -19.44 7.43
N GLY A 51 -1.13 -19.34 7.47
CA GLY A 51 -0.30 -19.04 6.31
C GLY A 51 -0.35 -17.58 5.84
N ARG A 52 -0.93 -16.67 6.64
CA ARG A 52 -0.92 -15.22 6.37
C ARG A 52 0.21 -14.51 7.12
N LEU A 53 0.56 -13.31 6.67
CA LEU A 53 1.47 -12.42 7.40
C LEU A 53 0.99 -12.25 8.85
N VAL A 54 1.90 -12.31 9.81
CA VAL A 54 1.59 -12.02 11.22
C VAL A 54 0.95 -10.63 11.35
N PRO A 55 -0.01 -10.43 12.27
CA PRO A 55 -0.63 -9.12 12.47
C PRO A 55 0.42 -8.05 12.80
N VAL A 56 0.21 -6.86 12.24
CA VAL A 56 1.02 -5.67 12.51
C VAL A 56 0.07 -4.54 12.85
N THR A 57 0.28 -3.91 14.00
CA THR A 57 -0.61 -2.90 14.58
C THR A 57 0.12 -1.64 15.06
N SER A 58 1.46 -1.66 15.03
CA SER A 58 2.31 -0.52 15.33
C SER A 58 3.42 -0.36 14.29
N THR A 59 4.02 0.83 14.25
CA THR A 59 5.21 1.11 13.42
C THR A 59 6.40 0.25 13.85
N ASP A 60 6.59 0.03 15.15
CA ASP A 60 7.68 -0.81 15.67
C ASP A 60 7.51 -2.28 15.27
N GLU A 61 6.29 -2.83 15.38
CA GLU A 61 5.99 -4.18 14.90
C GLU A 61 6.28 -4.31 13.40
N TRP A 62 5.95 -3.29 12.62
CA TRP A 62 6.24 -3.28 11.19
C TRP A 62 7.75 -3.32 10.91
N PHE A 63 8.54 -2.51 11.61
CA PHE A 63 9.99 -2.50 11.43
C PHE A 63 10.67 -3.77 11.96
N ASP A 64 10.12 -4.43 12.98
CA ASP A 64 10.58 -5.75 13.42
C ASP A 64 10.30 -6.82 12.35
N VAL A 65 9.11 -6.79 11.72
CA VAL A 65 8.78 -7.65 10.58
C VAL A 65 9.77 -7.42 9.42
N LEU A 66 10.04 -6.16 9.06
CA LEU A 66 11.01 -5.83 8.01
C LEU A 66 12.42 -6.29 8.37
N LYS A 67 12.83 -6.16 9.63
CA LYS A 67 14.13 -6.61 10.11
C LYS A 67 14.31 -8.12 9.98
N GLU A 68 13.31 -8.91 10.36
CA GLU A 68 13.36 -10.37 10.20
C GLU A 68 13.30 -10.79 8.74
N ALA A 69 12.45 -10.13 7.94
CA ALA A 69 12.37 -10.38 6.50
C ALA A 69 13.70 -10.09 5.79
N LYS A 70 14.39 -9.01 6.16
CA LYS A 70 15.69 -8.62 5.61
C LYS A 70 16.76 -9.69 5.79
N LYS A 71 16.69 -10.50 6.86
CA LYS A 71 17.61 -11.64 7.07
C LYS A 71 17.38 -12.78 6.07
N ALA A 72 16.15 -12.92 5.56
CA ALA A 72 15.78 -13.91 4.55
C ALA A 72 15.85 -13.36 3.11
N THR A 73 16.01 -12.04 2.93
CA THR A 73 16.12 -11.38 1.63
C THR A 73 17.40 -11.78 0.90
N GLY A 74 17.26 -12.09 -0.40
CA GLY A 74 18.40 -12.38 -1.27
C GLY A 74 19.33 -11.17 -1.45
N LYS A 75 20.62 -11.42 -1.73
CA LYS A 75 21.59 -10.35 -2.00
C LYS A 75 21.15 -9.50 -3.20
N GLY A 76 21.27 -8.18 -3.06
CA GLY A 76 20.92 -7.22 -4.12
C GLY A 76 19.42 -6.91 -4.21
N LEU A 77 18.56 -7.52 -3.38
CA LEU A 77 17.15 -7.22 -3.30
C LEU A 77 16.86 -6.27 -2.13
N GLN A 78 15.90 -5.37 -2.32
CA GLN A 78 15.30 -4.59 -1.25
C GLN A 78 14.33 -5.44 -0.43
N THR A 79 14.08 -5.03 0.81
CA THR A 79 13.16 -5.73 1.71
C THR A 79 11.70 -5.33 1.41
N LEU A 80 11.48 -4.05 1.12
CA LEU A 80 10.19 -3.48 0.77
C LEU A 80 10.32 -2.62 -0.49
N GLY A 81 9.55 -2.94 -1.53
CA GLY A 81 9.32 -2.01 -2.64
C GLY A 81 8.36 -0.90 -2.24
N LEU A 82 8.70 0.36 -2.54
CA LEU A 82 8.00 1.56 -2.05
C LEU A 82 7.76 2.65 -3.10
N HIS A 83 8.25 2.51 -4.34
CA HIS A 83 8.15 3.52 -5.41
C HIS A 83 8.60 4.91 -4.96
N VAL A 84 9.75 5.00 -4.29
CA VAL A 84 10.23 6.22 -3.59
C VAL A 84 10.28 7.47 -4.49
N ASN A 85 10.47 7.28 -5.80
CA ASN A 85 10.56 8.38 -6.77
C ASN A 85 9.26 8.65 -7.54
N ASP A 86 8.20 7.85 -7.35
CA ASP A 86 6.89 8.08 -7.98
C ASP A 86 6.02 8.95 -7.09
N LEU A 87 5.80 10.20 -7.51
CA LEU A 87 5.05 11.19 -6.73
C LEU A 87 3.59 10.77 -6.46
N ASN A 88 2.97 10.02 -7.38
CA ASN A 88 1.58 9.59 -7.21
C ASN A 88 1.50 8.46 -6.19
N VAL A 89 2.40 7.48 -6.27
CA VAL A 89 2.44 6.37 -5.30
C VAL A 89 2.82 6.90 -3.92
N GLN A 90 3.80 7.81 -3.83
CA GLN A 90 4.14 8.44 -2.54
C GLN A 90 2.95 9.19 -1.93
N TRP A 91 2.19 9.93 -2.75
CA TRP A 91 0.96 10.59 -2.29
C TRP A 91 -0.07 9.59 -1.77
N TRP A 92 -0.35 8.51 -2.51
CA TRP A 92 -1.31 7.48 -2.07
C TRP A 92 -0.89 6.79 -0.77
N MET A 93 0.39 6.45 -0.64
CA MET A 93 0.92 5.85 0.59
C MET A 93 0.82 6.82 1.76
N PHE A 94 1.25 8.07 1.57
CA PHE A 94 1.13 9.12 2.59
C PHE A 94 -0.31 9.27 3.06
N VAL A 95 -1.27 9.43 2.13
CA VAL A 95 -2.68 9.62 2.49
C VAL A 95 -3.26 8.40 3.19
N ALA A 96 -2.91 7.18 2.76
CA ALA A 96 -3.38 5.96 3.40
C ALA A 96 -2.96 5.90 4.87
N PHE A 97 -1.68 6.16 5.17
CA PHE A 97 -1.17 6.17 6.55
C PHE A 97 -1.65 7.38 7.36
N TYR A 98 -1.74 8.56 6.75
CA TYR A 98 -2.27 9.77 7.39
C TYR A 98 -3.73 9.60 7.82
N THR A 99 -4.52 8.87 7.03
CA THR A 99 -5.91 8.54 7.37
C THR A 99 -5.99 7.57 8.56
N GLN A 100 -4.99 6.71 8.80
CA GLN A 100 -4.95 5.86 10.00
C GLN A 100 -4.88 6.71 11.28
N LEU A 101 -4.17 7.85 11.23
CA LEU A 101 -4.11 8.86 12.30
C LEU A 101 -5.37 9.76 12.36
N GLY A 102 -6.38 9.49 11.53
CA GLY A 102 -7.58 10.32 11.40
C GLY A 102 -7.28 11.73 10.88
N GLY A 103 -6.24 11.88 10.07
CA GLY A 103 -5.94 13.14 9.40
C GLY A 103 -6.88 13.42 8.22
N THR A 104 -7.12 14.70 7.94
CA THR A 104 -7.86 15.18 6.76
C THR A 104 -7.01 16.21 6.03
N TRP A 105 -7.13 16.32 4.71
CA TRP A 105 -6.30 17.24 3.91
C TRP A 105 -7.08 18.37 3.23
N PHE A 106 -8.40 18.24 3.06
CA PHE A 106 -9.27 19.32 2.64
C PHE A 106 -10.45 19.50 3.61
N ASP A 107 -10.95 20.73 3.69
CA ASP A 107 -12.22 21.01 4.37
C ASP A 107 -13.41 20.42 3.59
N ALA A 108 -14.59 20.40 4.21
CA ALA A 108 -15.80 19.85 3.60
C ALA A 108 -16.23 20.59 2.31
N ALA A 109 -15.79 21.84 2.14
CA ALA A 109 -16.07 22.65 0.95
C ALA A 109 -15.02 22.48 -0.16
N ASN A 110 -13.94 21.72 0.08
CA ASN A 110 -12.76 21.61 -0.78
C ASN A 110 -12.13 22.97 -1.14
N THR A 111 -12.21 23.94 -0.23
CA THR A 111 -11.67 25.30 -0.43
C THR A 111 -10.43 25.60 0.41
N GLY A 112 -10.17 24.79 1.43
CA GLY A 112 -9.07 24.97 2.38
C GLY A 112 -8.35 23.65 2.65
N VAL A 113 -7.07 23.77 3.02
CA VAL A 113 -6.23 22.64 3.42
C VAL A 113 -6.29 22.45 4.93
N THR A 114 -6.46 21.21 5.40
CA THR A 114 -6.67 20.89 6.83
C THR A 114 -5.56 20.04 7.44
N PHE A 115 -4.38 19.99 6.83
CA PHE A 115 -3.27 19.17 7.32
C PHE A 115 -2.87 19.53 8.75
N ASP A 116 -3.04 18.55 9.65
CA ASP A 116 -2.34 18.50 10.93
C ASP A 116 -0.85 18.17 10.67
N THR A 117 0.01 19.15 10.93
CA THR A 117 1.46 19.05 10.72
C THR A 117 2.10 17.96 11.58
N ALA A 118 1.66 17.75 12.82
CA ALA A 118 2.27 16.75 13.69
C ALA A 118 2.01 15.33 13.16
N LYS A 119 0.78 15.05 12.76
CA LYS A 119 0.41 13.77 12.12
C LYS A 119 1.12 13.58 10.78
N ALA A 120 1.25 14.65 9.98
CA ALA A 120 1.93 14.58 8.69
C ALA A 120 3.42 14.28 8.88
N THR A 121 4.08 14.93 9.84
CA THR A 121 5.47 14.66 10.21
C THR A 121 5.65 13.21 10.66
N GLU A 122 4.76 12.68 11.49
CA GLU A 122 4.83 11.28 11.96
C GLU A 122 4.79 10.28 10.79
N VAL A 123 3.89 10.48 9.81
CA VAL A 123 3.82 9.64 8.61
C VAL A 123 5.07 9.78 7.73
N LEU A 124 5.57 11.01 7.54
CA LEU A 124 6.77 11.25 6.74
C LEU A 124 8.02 10.64 7.38
N GLU A 125 8.14 10.69 8.71
CA GLU A 125 9.22 10.01 9.44
C GLU A 125 9.12 8.48 9.30
N PHE A 126 7.91 7.94 9.41
CA PHE A 126 7.64 6.53 9.15
C PHE A 126 8.07 6.11 7.74
N LEU A 127 7.63 6.82 6.70
CA LEU A 127 8.01 6.53 5.31
C LEU A 127 9.53 6.68 5.10
N ARG A 128 10.12 7.77 5.62
CA ARG A 128 11.57 8.03 5.54
C ARG A 128 12.39 6.91 6.16
N ARG A 129 11.96 6.35 7.30
CA ARG A 129 12.68 5.29 8.02
C ARG A 129 12.88 4.03 7.17
N HIS A 130 11.97 3.71 6.26
CA HIS A 130 12.13 2.60 5.31
C HIS A 130 13.37 2.76 4.43
N VAL A 131 13.66 3.99 3.99
CA VAL A 131 14.83 4.29 3.17
C VAL A 131 16.07 4.39 4.04
N THR A 132 16.02 5.11 5.16
CA THR A 132 17.23 5.36 5.96
C THR A 132 17.74 4.14 6.71
N ASP A 133 16.85 3.21 7.09
CA ASP A 133 17.24 1.94 7.71
C ASP A 133 17.58 0.87 6.64
N GLY A 134 17.50 1.24 5.36
CA GLY A 134 17.90 0.43 4.21
C GLY A 134 16.97 -0.75 3.94
N TYR A 135 15.67 -0.59 4.15
CA TYR A 135 14.64 -1.57 3.76
C TYR A 135 14.16 -1.36 2.33
N SER A 136 14.13 -0.10 1.87
CA SER A 136 13.78 0.31 0.52
C SER A 136 14.94 1.08 -0.11
N VAL A 137 15.15 0.90 -1.41
CA VAL A 137 16.22 1.58 -2.16
C VAL A 137 15.59 2.58 -3.12
N ALA A 138 15.91 3.86 -2.95
CA ALA A 138 15.35 4.91 -3.79
C ALA A 138 15.70 4.70 -5.27
N GLY A 139 14.69 4.71 -6.14
CA GLY A 139 14.85 4.48 -7.58
C GLY A 139 15.04 3.03 -8.02
N ALA A 140 14.97 2.07 -7.09
CA ALA A 140 15.03 0.66 -7.44
C ALA A 140 13.68 0.17 -7.97
N ALA A 141 13.70 -0.82 -8.88
CA ALA A 141 12.46 -1.41 -9.39
C ALA A 141 11.76 -2.22 -8.29
N ASP A 142 10.45 -2.00 -8.08
CA ASP A 142 9.71 -2.59 -6.97
C ASP A 142 9.03 -3.92 -7.34
N ALA A 143 8.05 -3.89 -8.25
CA ALA A 143 7.33 -5.09 -8.69
C ALA A 143 8.28 -6.16 -9.30
N GLU A 144 9.30 -5.72 -10.03
CA GLU A 144 10.33 -6.61 -10.58
C GLU A 144 11.15 -7.28 -9.46
N GLN A 145 11.57 -6.53 -8.44
CA GLN A 145 12.29 -7.13 -7.32
C GLN A 145 11.41 -8.09 -6.52
N PHE A 146 10.11 -7.81 -6.41
CA PHE A 146 9.15 -8.74 -5.79
C PHE A 146 9.04 -10.06 -6.57
N VAL A 147 8.99 -10.00 -7.91
CA VAL A 147 9.11 -11.19 -8.78
C VAL A 147 10.42 -11.93 -8.50
N ASN A 148 11.52 -11.21 -8.35
CA ASN A 148 12.85 -11.76 -8.08
C ASN A 148 13.08 -12.23 -6.62
N GLY A 149 12.09 -12.11 -5.73
CA GLY A 149 12.17 -12.64 -4.36
C GLY A 149 12.30 -11.62 -3.25
N ALA A 150 12.07 -10.33 -3.51
CA ALA A 150 11.93 -9.34 -2.45
C ALA A 150 10.74 -9.72 -1.53
N PRO A 151 10.89 -9.65 -0.20
CA PRO A 151 9.86 -10.11 0.74
C PRO A 151 8.53 -9.37 0.60
N PHE A 152 8.57 -8.05 0.40
CA PHE A 152 7.40 -7.18 0.37
C PHE A 152 7.44 -6.20 -0.80
N THR A 153 6.26 -5.80 -1.26
CA THR A 153 6.08 -4.57 -2.04
C THR A 153 4.75 -3.92 -1.65
N TRP A 154 4.76 -2.60 -1.47
CA TRP A 154 3.54 -1.81 -1.39
C TRP A 154 3.19 -1.33 -2.78
N GLU A 155 2.08 -1.85 -3.30
CA GLU A 155 1.77 -1.80 -4.72
C GLU A 155 0.25 -1.88 -4.93
N GLY A 156 -0.19 -1.48 -6.11
CA GLY A 156 -1.59 -1.60 -6.50
C GLY A 156 -1.99 -3.00 -6.96
N ASN A 157 -3.29 -3.26 -6.98
CA ASN A 157 -3.88 -4.49 -7.52
C ASN A 157 -3.58 -4.74 -9.01
N TRP A 158 -3.15 -3.72 -9.76
CA TRP A 158 -2.72 -3.87 -11.16
C TRP A 158 -1.53 -4.82 -11.34
N SER A 159 -0.75 -5.09 -10.28
CA SER A 159 0.39 -6.01 -10.33
C SER A 159 0.01 -7.49 -10.17
N VAL A 160 -1.23 -7.80 -9.80
CA VAL A 160 -1.71 -9.19 -9.63
C VAL A 160 -1.47 -10.05 -10.89
N PRO A 161 -1.82 -9.61 -12.13
CA PRO A 161 -1.56 -10.40 -13.34
C PRO A 161 -0.06 -10.69 -13.55
N VAL A 162 0.83 -9.77 -13.17
CA VAL A 162 2.29 -9.95 -13.26
C VAL A 162 2.74 -11.04 -12.29
N PHE A 163 2.29 -10.97 -11.03
CA PHE A 163 2.64 -11.93 -9.99
C PHE A 163 2.07 -13.34 -10.26
N ASP A 164 0.84 -13.40 -10.78
CA ASP A 164 0.19 -14.67 -11.17
C ASP A 164 0.88 -15.30 -12.38
N THR A 165 1.25 -14.50 -13.39
CA THR A 165 2.00 -14.98 -14.56
C THR A 165 3.37 -15.53 -14.18
N ALA A 166 4.04 -14.86 -13.24
CA ALA A 166 5.30 -15.33 -12.66
C ALA A 166 5.13 -16.53 -11.71
N LYS A 167 3.90 -16.97 -11.44
CA LYS A 167 3.55 -18.11 -10.57
C LYS A 167 4.15 -17.99 -9.17
N LEU A 168 4.13 -16.79 -8.60
CA LEU A 168 4.69 -16.53 -7.27
C LEU A 168 3.83 -17.18 -6.17
N ASP A 169 4.45 -17.69 -5.11
CA ASP A 169 3.76 -18.02 -3.86
C ASP A 169 3.67 -16.74 -3.00
N TYR A 170 2.58 -16.00 -3.16
CA TYR A 170 2.39 -14.71 -2.49
C TYR A 170 1.05 -14.60 -1.76
N GLY A 171 0.93 -13.58 -0.93
CA GLY A 171 -0.33 -13.09 -0.40
C GLY A 171 -0.42 -11.58 -0.51
N ALA A 172 -1.61 -11.06 -0.26
CA ALA A 172 -1.89 -9.64 -0.21
C ALA A 172 -2.76 -9.33 1.00
N THR A 173 -2.51 -8.20 1.64
CA THR A 173 -3.32 -7.64 2.73
C THR A 173 -3.49 -6.14 2.47
N PRO A 174 -4.54 -5.48 2.99
CA PRO A 174 -4.53 -4.02 3.11
C PRO A 174 -3.22 -3.55 3.75
N LEU A 175 -2.81 -2.31 3.45
CA LEU A 175 -1.64 -1.71 4.09
C LEU A 175 -1.73 -1.90 5.63
N PRO A 176 -0.64 -2.31 6.29
CA PRO A 176 -0.69 -2.63 7.71
C PRO A 176 -1.20 -1.43 8.53
N PRO A 177 -2.09 -1.65 9.51
CA PRO A 177 -2.60 -0.59 10.38
C PRO A 177 -1.56 -0.18 11.43
N VAL A 178 -0.40 0.31 10.97
CA VAL A 178 0.77 0.68 11.81
C VAL A 178 0.49 1.82 12.79
N PHE A 179 -0.62 2.56 12.60
CA PHE A 179 -1.10 3.56 13.55
C PHE A 179 -2.40 3.12 14.27
N GLY A 180 -2.61 1.81 14.40
CA GLY A 180 -3.69 1.20 15.20
C GLY A 180 -5.09 1.24 14.55
N ARG A 181 -5.22 1.80 13.34
CA ARG A 181 -6.49 1.80 12.58
C ARG A 181 -6.27 1.37 11.16
N ARG A 182 -7.21 0.59 10.62
CA ARG A 182 -7.24 0.33 9.18
C ARG A 182 -7.72 1.58 8.46
N ALA A 183 -6.97 1.99 7.45
CA ALA A 183 -7.40 2.96 6.48
C ALA A 183 -6.97 2.49 5.09
N THR A 184 -7.81 2.76 4.11
CA THR A 184 -7.53 2.56 2.70
C THR A 184 -7.84 3.86 1.99
N HIS A 185 -6.98 4.27 1.05
CA HIS A 185 -7.25 5.31 0.09
C HIS A 185 -7.54 4.67 -1.27
#